data_AF-R3W9I5-F1
#
_entry.id   AF-R3W9I5-F1
#
_cell.length_a   1.000
_cell.length_b   1.000
_cell.length_c   1.000
_cell.angle_alpha   90.00
_cell.angle_beta   90.00
_cell.angle_gamma   90.00
#
_symmetry.space_group_name_H-M   'P 1'
#
loop_
_entity.id
_entity.type
_entity.pdbx_description
1 polymer ?
#
loop_
_entity_poly.entity_id
_entity_poly.type
_entity_poly.pdbx_seq_one_letter_code
_entity_poly.pdbx_strand_id
1 'polypeptide(L)'
;MESKHQMHCTNCGKEMSKEAEICTSCGVRQGKMIHYCYNCGNEIQPNQELCLECGVNPRKIKRQSVGKSLGNTGTDSVNVALAAILGFFIPGLPSLLWYNQKTKGGVMIVGAILVTIILPLLGLVVVIVGAVDAYQLGQRVNNGETLDEWTFFWSK
;
A
#
# COMPACT_ATOMS: atom_id res chain seq x y z
N MET A 1 29.21 -3.02 -11.88
CA MET A 1 28.56 -2.26 -12.97
C MET A 1 27.09 -2.17 -12.59
N GLU A 2 26.70 -0.98 -12.14
CA GLU A 2 25.36 -0.65 -11.61
C GLU A 2 24.28 -1.00 -12.65
N SER A 3 23.43 -2.00 -12.36
CA SER A 3 22.27 -2.29 -13.20
C SER A 3 21.23 -1.20 -12.97
N LYS A 4 21.40 -0.09 -13.70
CA LYS A 4 20.53 1.10 -13.66
C LYS A 4 19.08 0.65 -13.85
N HIS A 5 18.35 0.54 -12.75
CA HIS A 5 16.96 0.12 -12.70
C HIS A 5 16.11 1.32 -13.13
N GLN A 6 16.23 1.75 -14.39
CA GLN A 6 15.53 2.90 -14.95
C GLN A 6 14.11 2.49 -15.34
N MET A 7 13.14 3.36 -15.07
CA MET A 7 11.78 3.29 -15.61
C MET A 7 11.47 4.59 -16.34
N HIS A 8 10.41 4.60 -17.15
CA HIS A 8 10.02 5.75 -17.93
C HIS A 8 8.67 6.30 -17.47
N CYS A 9 8.45 7.60 -17.66
CA CYS A 9 7.19 8.25 -17.36
C CYS A 9 6.08 7.73 -18.28
N THR A 10 5.00 7.22 -17.70
CA THR A 10 3.81 6.80 -18.46
C THR A 10 3.07 7.96 -19.14
N ASN A 11 3.38 9.20 -18.78
CA ASN A 11 2.80 10.40 -19.38
C ASN A 11 3.70 11.12 -20.39
N CYS A 12 5.03 11.20 -20.16
CA CYS A 12 5.94 11.96 -21.03
C CYS A 12 7.13 11.17 -21.59
N GLY A 13 7.22 9.87 -21.30
CA GLY A 13 8.28 8.99 -21.82
C GLY A 13 9.68 9.22 -21.22
N LYS A 14 9.92 10.27 -20.42
CA LYS A 14 11.25 10.51 -19.84
C LYS A 14 11.64 9.51 -18.76
N GLU A 15 12.94 9.21 -18.72
CA GLU A 15 13.55 8.37 -17.68
C GLU A 15 13.33 8.94 -16.27
N MET A 16 13.09 8.04 -15.32
CA MET A 16 13.03 8.33 -13.89
C MET A 16 13.42 7.10 -13.07
N SER A 17 13.61 7.31 -11.77
CA SER A 17 13.88 6.22 -10.82
C SER A 17 12.61 5.40 -10.57
N LYS A 18 12.78 4.11 -10.24
CA LYS A 18 11.66 3.20 -9.96
C LYS A 18 10.89 3.52 -8.69
N GLU A 19 11.51 4.30 -7.83
CA GLU A 19 10.97 4.78 -6.56
C GLU A 19 10.27 6.14 -6.73
N ALA A 20 10.37 6.78 -7.91
CA ALA A 20 9.79 8.09 -8.16
C ALA A 20 8.28 8.01 -8.42
N GLU A 21 7.49 8.51 -7.47
CA GLU A 21 6.03 8.55 -7.59
C GLU A 21 5.53 9.66 -8.56
N ILE A 22 6.28 10.76 -8.62
CA ILE A 22 5.99 11.93 -9.46
C ILE A 22 7.14 12.12 -10.45
N CYS A 23 6.79 12.31 -11.72
CA CYS A 23 7.78 12.65 -12.73
C CYS A 23 8.34 14.05 -12.48
N THR A 24 9.66 14.15 -12.27
CA THR A 24 10.36 15.44 -12.11
C THR A 24 10.34 16.29 -13.36
N SER A 25 10.03 15.71 -14.52
CA SER A 25 10.02 16.42 -15.80
C SER A 25 8.66 16.92 -16.26
N CYS A 26 7.56 16.22 -15.92
CA CYS A 26 6.21 16.63 -16.35
C CYS A 26 5.24 16.86 -15.19
N GLY A 27 5.63 16.56 -13.94
CA GLY A 27 4.80 16.77 -12.75
C GLY A 27 3.63 15.80 -12.60
N VAL A 28 3.47 14.82 -13.51
CA VAL A 28 2.37 13.84 -13.44
C VAL A 28 2.78 12.63 -12.61
N ARG A 29 1.85 12.14 -11.77
CA ARG A 29 1.98 10.90 -11.00
C ARG A 29 1.99 9.69 -11.92
N GLN A 30 2.87 8.72 -11.64
CA GLN A 30 3.01 7.52 -12.45
C GLN A 30 1.74 6.64 -12.42
N GLY A 31 1.31 6.20 -13.60
CA GLY A 31 0.12 5.36 -13.79
C GLY A 31 -1.21 6.11 -13.79
N LYS A 32 -1.21 7.44 -13.65
CA LYS A 32 -2.45 8.24 -13.77
C LYS A 32 -2.95 8.31 -15.23
N MET A 33 -2.02 8.39 -16.18
CA MET A 33 -2.28 8.36 -17.61
C MET A 33 -1.24 7.46 -18.27
N ILE A 34 -1.65 6.68 -19.26
CA ILE A 34 -0.80 5.70 -19.93
C ILE A 34 -0.76 6.06 -21.43
N HIS A 35 0.19 6.93 -21.76
CA HIS A 35 0.57 7.30 -23.14
C HIS A 35 1.88 6.65 -23.56
N TYR A 36 2.76 6.35 -22.60
CA TYR A 36 4.08 5.78 -22.85
C TYR A 36 4.32 4.53 -21.99
N CYS A 37 5.20 3.65 -22.47
CA CYS A 37 5.61 2.45 -21.78
C CYS A 37 6.50 2.77 -20.59
N TYR A 38 6.15 2.28 -19.39
CA TYR A 38 7.02 2.46 -18.22
C TYR A 38 8.37 1.72 -18.33
N ASN A 39 8.47 0.71 -19.20
CA ASN A 39 9.67 -0.10 -19.35
C ASN A 39 10.62 0.44 -20.43
N CYS A 40 10.11 0.68 -21.64
CA CYS A 40 10.93 1.10 -22.77
C CYS A 40 10.76 2.57 -23.22
N GLY A 41 9.79 3.31 -22.66
CA GLY A 41 9.55 4.71 -23.02
C GLY A 41 8.80 4.95 -24.34
N ASN A 42 8.48 3.90 -25.11
CA ASN A 42 7.76 4.05 -26.39
C ASN A 42 6.28 4.40 -26.17
N GLU A 43 5.72 5.13 -27.13
CA GLU A 43 4.30 5.53 -27.13
C GLU A 43 3.39 4.31 -27.28
N ILE A 44 2.24 4.36 -26.61
CA ILE A 44 1.28 3.27 -26.51
C ILE A 44 -0.10 3.80 -26.85
N GLN A 45 -0.86 3.05 -27.63
CA GLN A 45 -2.24 3.40 -27.92
C GLN A 45 -3.13 3.20 -26.67
N PRO A 46 -4.16 4.03 -26.47
CA PRO A 46 -5.01 3.98 -25.28
C PRO A 46 -5.66 2.61 -25.04
N ASN A 47 -5.93 1.84 -26.10
CA ASN A 47 -6.55 0.51 -26.00
C ASN A 47 -5.55 -0.65 -26.02
N GLN A 48 -4.25 -0.39 -26.12
CA GLN A 48 -3.24 -1.43 -26.27
C GLN A 48 -2.90 -2.11 -24.93
N GLU A 49 -3.14 -3.42 -24.84
CA GLU A 49 -2.90 -4.22 -23.63
C GLU A 49 -1.43 -4.56 -23.41
N LEU A 50 -0.66 -4.62 -24.48
CA LEU A 50 0.74 -5.02 -24.46
C LEU A 50 1.57 -4.06 -25.29
N CYS A 51 2.66 -3.55 -24.75
CA CYS A 51 3.62 -2.77 -25.51
C CYS A 51 4.20 -3.64 -26.63
N LEU A 52 4.00 -3.25 -27.89
CA LEU A 52 4.45 -4.00 -29.06
C LEU A 52 5.98 -4.01 -29.20
N GLU A 53 6.65 -3.07 -28.54
CA GLU A 53 8.10 -2.86 -28.66
C GLU A 53 8.90 -3.68 -27.65
N CYS A 54 8.40 -3.84 -26.42
CA CYS A 54 9.12 -4.56 -25.35
C CYS A 54 8.32 -5.70 -24.71
N GLY A 55 7.07 -5.93 -25.13
CA GLY A 55 6.26 -7.04 -24.65
C GLY A 55 5.76 -6.92 -23.21
N VAL A 56 5.88 -5.76 -22.55
CA VAL A 56 5.33 -5.56 -21.21
C VAL A 56 3.91 -5.00 -21.27
N ASN A 57 3.07 -5.32 -20.28
CA ASN A 57 1.74 -4.73 -20.17
C ASN A 57 1.85 -3.38 -19.42
N PRO A 58 1.66 -2.24 -20.09
CA PRO A 58 1.83 -0.91 -19.50
C PRO A 58 0.78 -0.59 -18.42
N ARG A 59 -0.37 -1.27 -18.43
CA ARG A 59 -1.42 -1.15 -17.41
C ARG A 59 -1.11 -1.97 -16.15
N LYS A 60 -0.26 -2.99 -16.24
CA LYS A 60 0.28 -3.71 -15.08
C LYS A 60 1.54 -3.05 -14.55
N ILE A 61 1.43 -1.78 -14.14
CA ILE A 61 2.47 -1.20 -13.29
C ILE A 61 2.47 -2.04 -12.02
N LYS A 62 3.55 -2.78 -11.77
CA LYS A 62 3.82 -3.35 -10.46
C LYS A 62 4.05 -2.19 -9.50
N ARG A 63 2.97 -1.54 -9.04
CA ARG A 63 2.95 -1.08 -7.66
C ARG A 63 3.24 -2.35 -6.89
N GLN A 64 4.30 -2.36 -6.11
CA GLN A 64 4.47 -3.41 -5.11
C GLN A 64 3.26 -3.28 -4.18
N SER A 65 2.15 -3.91 -4.57
CA SER A 65 1.15 -4.38 -3.65
C SER A 65 1.86 -5.44 -2.85
N VAL A 66 2.61 -5.01 -1.84
CA VAL A 66 2.92 -5.80 -0.65
C VAL A 66 1.56 -6.06 -0.01
N GLY A 67 0.82 -6.99 -0.60
CA GLY A 67 -0.63 -7.07 -0.44
C GLY A 67 -1.18 -8.23 -1.26
N LYS A 68 -0.45 -9.35 -1.32
CA LYS A 68 -1.04 -10.63 -1.69
C LYS A 68 -0.48 -11.72 -0.78
N SER A 69 -1.23 -12.02 0.27
CA SER A 69 -1.40 -13.37 0.82
C SER A 69 -2.57 -13.29 1.81
N LEU A 70 -3.81 -13.47 1.36
CA LEU A 70 -4.47 -14.76 1.37
C LEU A 70 -4.41 -15.44 2.76
N GLY A 71 -5.26 -14.94 3.66
CA GLY A 71 -5.72 -15.66 4.84
C GLY A 71 -7.16 -16.14 4.60
N ASN A 72 -7.32 -17.45 4.51
CA ASN A 72 -8.53 -18.19 4.17
C ASN A 72 -9.80 -17.77 4.94
N THR A 73 -10.60 -16.85 4.38
CA THR A 73 -12.07 -16.80 4.51
C THR A 73 -12.63 -16.22 3.21
N GLY A 74 -13.52 -16.94 2.54
CA GLY A 74 -14.01 -16.63 1.20
C GLY A 74 -15.00 -15.46 1.16
N THR A 75 -14.51 -14.23 1.28
CA THR A 75 -15.24 -13.03 0.87
C THR A 75 -14.23 -12.02 0.33
N ASP A 76 -14.42 -11.51 -0.89
CA ASP A 76 -13.52 -10.59 -1.62
C ASP A 76 -13.39 -9.18 -0.99
N SER A 77 -13.70 -9.03 0.29
CA SER A 77 -13.68 -7.79 1.06
C SER A 77 -13.16 -8.05 2.46
N VAL A 78 -12.25 -7.20 2.96
CA VAL A 78 -11.86 -7.25 4.38
C VAL A 78 -13.05 -6.83 5.23
N ASN A 79 -13.48 -7.71 6.13
CA ASN A 79 -14.55 -7.42 7.08
C ASN A 79 -14.06 -6.36 8.07
N VAL A 80 -14.35 -5.10 7.79
CA VAL A 80 -13.89 -3.93 8.57
C VAL A 80 -14.30 -4.04 10.05
N ALA A 81 -15.47 -4.61 10.34
CA ALA A 81 -15.92 -4.87 11.71
C ALA A 81 -15.07 -5.92 12.42
N LEU A 82 -14.72 -7.02 11.72
CA LEU A 82 -13.79 -8.03 12.24
C LEU A 82 -12.41 -7.41 12.48
N ALA A 83 -12.04 -6.42 11.66
CA ALA A 83 -10.79 -5.69 11.82
C ALA A 83 -10.71 -4.85 13.10
N ALA A 84 -11.79 -4.16 13.42
CA ALA A 84 -11.92 -3.42 14.67
C ALA A 84 -11.91 -4.35 15.90
N ILE A 85 -12.65 -5.47 15.84
CA ILE A 85 -12.77 -6.40 16.97
C ILE A 85 -11.41 -7.03 17.31
N LEU A 86 -10.67 -7.52 16.33
CA LEU A 86 -9.34 -8.10 16.60
C LEU A 86 -8.31 -7.04 17.00
N GLY A 87 -8.44 -5.80 16.51
CA GLY A 87 -7.63 -4.66 16.97
C GLY A 87 -7.89 -4.30 18.43
N PHE A 88 -9.12 -4.54 18.93
CA PHE A 88 -9.47 -4.34 20.33
C PHE A 88 -8.82 -5.38 21.26
N PHE A 89 -8.70 -6.63 20.84
CA PHE A 89 -8.04 -7.66 21.67
C PHE A 89 -6.51 -7.61 21.56
N ILE A 90 -5.97 -7.34 20.37
CA ILE A 90 -4.52 -7.28 20.15
C ILE A 90 -4.20 -6.08 19.22
N PRO A 91 -3.79 -4.94 19.79
CA PRO A 91 -3.44 -3.75 19.02
C PRO A 91 -2.31 -4.05 18.03
N GLY A 92 -2.49 -3.77 16.73
CA GLY A 92 -1.48 -4.02 15.69
C GLY A 92 -1.53 -5.41 15.03
N LEU A 93 -2.28 -6.36 15.60
CA LEU A 93 -2.56 -7.66 14.95
C LEU A 93 -3.31 -7.51 13.61
N PRO A 94 -4.29 -6.60 13.49
CA PRO A 94 -4.88 -6.24 12.20
C PRO A 94 -3.86 -5.90 11.11
N SER A 95 -2.88 -5.08 11.44
CA SER A 95 -1.85 -4.60 10.52
C SER A 95 -0.89 -5.71 10.09
N LEU A 96 -0.62 -6.68 10.97
CA LEU A 96 0.23 -7.83 10.65
C LEU A 96 -0.45 -8.84 9.72
N LEU A 97 -1.76 -9.07 9.93
CA LEU A 97 -2.52 -10.11 9.25
C LEU A 97 -3.14 -9.65 7.93
N TRP A 98 -3.65 -8.42 7.87
CA TRP A 98 -4.39 -7.94 6.69
C TRP A 98 -3.62 -6.97 5.83
N TYR A 99 -2.73 -6.20 6.43
CA TYR A 99 -2.00 -5.14 5.71
C TYR A 99 -0.60 -5.56 5.25
N ASN A 100 -0.19 -6.80 5.56
CA ASN A 100 1.15 -7.33 5.28
C ASN A 100 2.30 -6.36 5.66
N GLN A 101 2.04 -5.51 6.66
CA GLN A 101 2.88 -4.39 7.06
C GLN A 101 3.67 -4.79 8.31
N LYS A 102 4.61 -5.73 8.12
CA LYS A 102 5.26 -6.50 9.21
C LYS A 102 5.96 -5.62 10.24
N THR A 103 6.55 -4.51 9.79
CA THR A 103 7.31 -3.56 10.61
C THR A 103 6.39 -2.71 11.50
N LYS A 104 5.36 -2.08 10.93
CA LYS A 104 4.41 -1.26 11.71
C LYS A 104 3.62 -2.11 12.71
N GLY A 105 3.12 -3.27 12.28
CA GLY A 105 2.30 -4.13 13.15
C GLY A 105 3.05 -4.63 14.38
N GLY A 106 4.32 -5.06 14.22
CA GLY A 106 5.15 -5.51 15.34
C GLY A 106 5.47 -4.40 16.35
N VAL A 107 5.81 -3.20 15.87
CA VAL A 107 6.12 -2.05 16.73
C VAL A 107 4.89 -1.61 17.53
N MET A 108 3.70 -1.59 16.92
CA MET A 108 2.46 -1.22 17.59
C MET A 108 2.06 -2.23 18.68
N ILE A 109 2.25 -3.53 18.43
CA ILE A 109 1.99 -4.59 19.44
C ILE A 109 2.92 -4.41 20.64
N VAL A 110 4.23 -4.30 20.40
CA VAL A 110 5.21 -4.18 21.48
C VAL A 110 5.00 -2.88 22.28
N GLY A 111 4.76 -1.76 21.59
CA GLY A 111 4.46 -0.49 22.23
C GLY A 111 3.19 -0.55 23.08
N ALA A 112 2.11 -1.14 22.57
CA ALA A 112 0.86 -1.28 23.30
C ALA A 112 0.99 -2.18 24.54
N ILE A 113 1.73 -3.29 24.44
CA ILE A 113 1.99 -4.19 25.58
C ILE A 113 2.79 -3.46 26.67
N LEU A 114 3.85 -2.73 26.30
CA LEU A 114 4.64 -1.99 27.29
C LEU A 114 3.83 -0.89 27.99
N VAL A 115 3.00 -0.15 27.23
CA VAL A 115 2.16 0.92 27.80
C VAL A 115 1.05 0.37 28.69
N THR A 116 0.41 -0.74 28.30
CA THR A 116 -0.65 -1.39 29.09
C THR A 116 -0.10 -1.99 30.40
N ILE A 117 1.12 -2.51 30.42
CA ILE A 117 1.78 -3.03 31.63
C ILE A 117 2.12 -1.92 32.62
N ILE A 118 2.60 -0.76 32.13
CA ILE A 118 3.04 0.35 32.99
C ILE A 118 1.85 1.20 33.47
N LEU A 119 0.88 1.45 32.58
CA LEU A 119 -0.25 2.35 32.81
C LEU A 119 -1.54 1.73 32.24
N PRO A 120 -2.20 0.81 32.98
CA PRO A 120 -3.31 0.01 32.46
C PRO A 120 -4.52 0.86 32.01
N LEU A 121 -4.79 1.98 32.69
CA LEU A 121 -5.85 2.92 32.32
C LEU A 121 -5.56 3.65 30.99
N LEU A 122 -4.28 3.98 30.75
CA LEU A 122 -3.84 4.61 29.50
C LEU A 122 -3.79 3.59 28.35
N GLY A 123 -3.45 2.35 28.67
CA GLY A 123 -3.44 1.23 27.73
C GLY A 123 -4.81 0.96 27.10
N LEU A 124 -5.89 1.10 27.86
CA LEU A 124 -7.26 0.95 27.34
C LEU A 124 -7.58 2.01 26.26
N VAL A 125 -7.10 3.24 26.45
CA VAL A 125 -7.22 4.31 25.44
C VAL A 125 -6.45 3.96 24.16
N VAL A 126 -5.23 3.41 24.29
CA VAL A 126 -4.40 2.99 23.14
C VAL A 126 -5.08 1.88 22.35
N VAL A 127 -5.71 0.91 23.03
CA VAL A 127 -6.47 -0.17 22.40
C VAL A 127 -7.64 0.38 21.58
N ILE A 128 -8.41 1.33 22.12
CA ILE A 128 -9.53 1.96 21.41
C ILE A 128 -9.04 2.70 20.16
N VAL A 129 -7.95 3.47 20.28
CA VAL A 129 -7.35 4.19 19.14
C VAL A 129 -6.85 3.20 18.08
N GLY A 130 -6.24 2.09 18.47
CA GLY A 130 -5.80 1.03 17.55
C GLY A 130 -6.96 0.34 16.83
N ALA A 131 -8.10 0.13 17.51
CA ALA A 131 -9.31 -0.41 16.89
C ALA A 131 -9.91 0.57 15.86
N VAL A 132 -9.90 1.87 16.16
CA VAL A 132 -10.32 2.92 15.21
C VAL A 132 -9.37 2.99 14.01
N ASP A 133 -8.05 2.87 14.22
CA ASP A 133 -7.05 2.79 13.13
C ASP A 133 -7.37 1.61 12.21
N ALA A 134 -7.56 0.42 12.77
CA ALA A 134 -7.87 -0.79 12.02
C ALA A 134 -9.19 -0.67 11.23
N TYR A 135 -10.22 -0.04 11.81
CA TYR A 135 -11.49 0.21 11.12
C TYR A 135 -11.31 1.16 9.92
N GLN A 136 -10.61 2.28 10.10
CA GLN A 136 -10.43 3.27 9.02
C GLN A 136 -9.52 2.76 7.91
N LEU A 137 -8.42 2.09 8.23
CA LEU A 137 -7.59 1.43 7.21
C LEU A 137 -8.38 0.34 6.47
N GLY A 138 -9.29 -0.37 7.17
CA GLY A 138 -10.20 -1.36 6.60
C GLY A 138 -11.00 -0.79 5.44
N GLN A 139 -11.57 0.38 5.65
CA GLN A 139 -12.33 1.07 4.62
C GLN A 139 -11.47 1.50 3.42
N ARG A 140 -10.26 2.01 3.66
CA ARG A 140 -9.35 2.45 2.58
C ARG A 140 -8.97 1.30 1.63
N VAL A 141 -8.68 0.12 2.17
CA VAL A 141 -8.41 -1.07 1.35
C VAL A 141 -9.64 -1.54 0.60
N ASN A 142 -10.81 -1.53 1.23
CA ASN A 142 -12.06 -1.85 0.52
C ASN A 142 -12.38 -0.84 -0.60
N ASN A 143 -11.89 0.40 -0.49
CA ASN A 143 -11.99 1.42 -1.54
C ASN A 143 -10.92 1.28 -2.64
N GLY A 144 -10.03 0.28 -2.54
CA GLY A 144 -8.99 0.01 -3.54
C GLY A 144 -7.72 0.87 -3.41
N GLU A 145 -7.53 1.56 -2.28
CA GLU A 145 -6.30 2.35 -2.02
C GLU A 145 -5.11 1.44 -1.66
N THR A 146 -3.93 1.78 -2.17
CA THR A 146 -2.67 1.11 -1.80
C THR A 146 -2.08 1.79 -0.57
N LEU A 147 -1.66 1.02 0.43
CA LEU A 147 -1.15 1.54 1.69
C LEU A 147 0.36 1.39 1.83
N ASP A 148 1.03 2.47 2.21
CA ASP A 148 2.46 2.47 2.51
C ASP A 148 2.75 1.91 3.90
N GLU A 149 4.00 1.51 4.12
CA GLU A 149 4.48 0.81 5.32
C GLU A 149 4.39 1.58 6.64
N TRP A 150 3.99 2.85 6.63
CA TRP A 150 3.73 3.65 7.84
C TRP A 150 2.41 4.43 7.79
N THR A 151 1.45 4.02 6.95
CA THR A 151 0.14 4.67 6.86
C THR A 151 -0.70 4.44 8.12
N PHE A 152 -1.14 5.52 8.76
CA PHE A 152 -2.11 5.52 9.87
C PHE A 152 -3.40 6.21 9.44
N PHE A 153 -4.46 6.09 10.23
CA PHE A 153 -5.76 6.71 9.92
C PHE A 153 -5.70 8.22 9.70
N TRP A 154 -4.75 8.92 10.32
CA TRP A 154 -4.55 10.37 10.14
C TRP A 154 -3.61 10.72 8.98
N SER A 155 -2.94 9.73 8.37
CA SER A 155 -2.13 9.95 7.18
C SER A 155 -3.07 10.18 6.00
N LYS A 156 -3.01 11.37 5.39
CA LYS A 156 -3.72 11.66 4.13
C LYS A 156 -2.92 11.18 2.93
#